data_AF-A0AAI8X853-F1
#
_entry.id   AF-A0AAI8X853-F1
#
_cell.length_a   1.000
_cell.length_b   1.000
_cell.length_c   1.000
_cell.angle_alpha   90.00
_cell.angle_beta   90.00
_cell.angle_gamma   90.00
#
_symmetry.space_group_name_H-M   'P 1'
#
loop_
_entity.id
_entity.type
_entity.pdbx_description
1 polymer ?
#
loop_
_entity_poly.entity_id
_entity_poly.type
_entity_poly.pdbx_seq_one_letter_code
_entity_poly.pdbx_strand_id
1 'polypeptide(L)'
;MKTIFKLGLVAAILITCNTGAVRAASLVKVSLWDKGASTEMPIGLVYATPGLDMTKATMGMKVSPGAVKAGRVTFKVKNDSKDTVHEMIAMFLADPKKSLPYIDAENRVDEEKAGDKGVVSELDPSKSGSFDR
;
A
#
# COMPACT_ATOMS: atom_id res chain seq x y z
N MET A 1 7.84 -40.33 -71.53
CA MET A 1 8.18 -38.97 -71.04
C MET A 1 7.79 -38.90 -69.57
N LYS A 2 8.76 -38.69 -68.67
CA LYS A 2 8.55 -38.60 -67.21
C LYS A 2 8.57 -37.13 -66.82
N THR A 3 7.45 -36.59 -66.35
CA THR A 3 7.38 -35.21 -65.84
C THR A 3 7.32 -35.29 -64.31
N ILE A 4 8.40 -34.89 -63.64
CA ILE A 4 8.50 -34.85 -62.18
C ILE A 4 7.96 -33.50 -61.71
N PHE A 5 6.83 -33.50 -60.99
CA PHE A 5 6.34 -32.34 -60.26
C PHE A 5 7.19 -32.13 -59.01
N LYS A 6 7.84 -30.96 -58.88
CA LYS A 6 8.50 -30.55 -57.65
C LYS A 6 7.47 -29.92 -56.72
N LEU A 7 7.20 -30.59 -55.60
CA LEU A 7 6.40 -30.06 -54.50
C LEU A 7 7.30 -29.12 -53.67
N GLY A 8 7.05 -27.82 -53.75
CA GLY A 8 7.72 -26.83 -52.89
C GLY A 8 7.03 -26.79 -51.52
N LEU A 9 7.71 -27.28 -50.48
CA LEU A 9 7.27 -27.16 -49.09
C LEU A 9 7.60 -25.75 -48.59
N VAL A 10 6.60 -24.88 -48.47
CA VAL A 10 6.76 -23.58 -47.80
C VAL A 10 6.51 -23.79 -46.31
N ALA A 11 7.58 -23.72 -45.51
CA ALA A 11 7.49 -23.70 -44.05
C ALA A 11 7.05 -22.31 -43.58
N ALA A 12 5.83 -22.20 -43.06
CA ALA A 12 5.36 -20.97 -42.41
C ALA A 12 5.97 -20.89 -41.00
N ILE A 13 6.88 -19.93 -40.80
CA ILE A 13 7.39 -19.58 -39.46
C ILE A 13 6.29 -18.79 -38.74
N LEU A 14 5.65 -19.43 -37.77
CA LEU A 14 4.68 -18.78 -36.90
C LEU A 14 5.45 -17.96 -35.85
N ILE A 15 5.56 -16.65 -36.06
CA ILE A 15 6.10 -15.72 -35.05
C ILE A 15 5.01 -15.57 -33.97
N THR A 16 5.10 -16.36 -32.90
CA THR A 16 4.30 -16.14 -31.70
C THR A 16 4.81 -14.88 -31.01
N CYS A 17 4.16 -13.76 -31.27
CA CYS A 17 4.39 -12.53 -30.51
C CYS A 17 3.87 -12.77 -29.09
N ASN A 18 4.78 -13.06 -28.15
CA ASN A 18 4.44 -13.24 -26.76
C ASN A 18 4.14 -11.86 -26.15
N THR A 19 2.90 -11.39 -26.31
CA THR A 19 2.40 -10.19 -25.62
C THR A 19 2.26 -10.55 -24.14
N GLY A 20 3.35 -10.41 -23.39
CA GLY A 20 3.31 -10.50 -21.94
C GLY A 20 2.20 -9.58 -21.43
N ALA A 21 1.18 -10.16 -20.80
CA ALA A 21 0.07 -9.41 -20.25
C ALA A 21 0.61 -8.44 -19.18
N VAL A 22 0.67 -7.16 -19.51
CA VAL A 22 0.91 -6.10 -18.54
C VAL A 22 -0.28 -6.13 -17.57
N ARG A 23 -0.10 -6.74 -16.40
CA ARG A 23 -1.11 -6.70 -15.35
C ARG A 23 -1.15 -5.28 -14.77
N ALA A 24 -2.31 -4.63 -14.86
CA ALA A 24 -2.56 -3.36 -14.19
C ALA A 24 -2.32 -3.51 -12.68
N ALA A 25 -1.71 -2.50 -12.05
CA ALA A 25 -1.49 -2.49 -10.62
C ALA A 25 -2.85 -2.55 -9.88
N SER A 26 -2.90 -3.32 -8.80
CA SER A 26 -4.05 -3.29 -7.90
C SER A 26 -4.08 -1.94 -7.20
N LEU A 27 -5.23 -1.28 -7.17
CA LEU A 27 -5.36 0.01 -6.50
C LEU A 27 -5.95 -0.17 -5.10
N VAL A 28 -5.23 0.31 -4.09
CA VAL A 28 -5.70 0.40 -2.70
C VAL A 28 -5.88 1.88 -2.35
N LYS A 29 -7.09 2.25 -1.94
CA LYS A 29 -7.42 3.58 -1.44
C LYS A 29 -7.29 3.59 0.07
N VAL A 30 -6.61 4.60 0.59
CA VAL A 30 -6.38 4.82 2.01
C VAL A 30 -6.85 6.21 2.38
N SER A 31 -7.64 6.31 3.44
CA SER A 31 -8.14 7.54 4.02
C SER A 31 -7.65 7.62 5.47
N LEU A 32 -6.92 8.69 5.79
CA LEU A 32 -6.41 9.02 7.12
C LEU A 32 -7.35 10.07 7.72
N TRP A 33 -7.89 9.81 8.91
CA TRP A 33 -8.92 10.65 9.51
C TRP A 33 -8.68 10.85 10.99
N ASP A 34 -9.25 11.93 11.53
CA ASP A 34 -9.34 12.23 12.95
C ASP A 34 -10.64 12.99 13.27
N LYS A 35 -10.90 13.20 14.56
CA LYS A 35 -12.06 13.93 15.08
C LYS A 35 -11.85 15.46 15.15
N GLY A 36 -10.71 15.97 14.70
CA GLY A 36 -10.32 17.38 14.70
C GLY A 36 -9.49 17.81 15.92
N ALA A 37 -8.80 18.94 15.79
CA ALA A 37 -7.81 19.47 16.73
C ALA A 37 -8.35 19.81 18.13
N SER A 38 -9.67 19.92 18.31
CA SER A 38 -10.28 20.10 19.63
C SER A 38 -10.40 18.79 20.42
N THR A 39 -10.11 17.65 19.80
CA THR A 39 -10.11 16.35 20.45
C THR A 39 -8.72 16.03 20.98
N GLU A 40 -8.61 15.69 22.26
CA GLU A 40 -7.36 15.23 22.84
C GLU A 40 -6.88 13.97 22.11
N MET A 41 -5.61 13.98 21.67
CA MET A 41 -4.94 12.84 21.06
C MET A 41 -4.07 12.17 22.13
N PRO A 42 -4.56 11.11 22.79
CA PRO A 42 -3.78 10.42 23.80
C PRO A 42 -2.52 9.80 23.18
N ILE A 43 -1.38 10.11 23.78
CA ILE A 43 -0.08 9.50 23.45
C ILE A 43 0.04 8.11 24.11
N GLY A 44 0.97 7.29 23.62
CA GLY A 44 1.22 5.94 24.17
C GLY A 44 0.21 4.87 23.73
N LEU A 45 -0.74 5.22 22.85
CA LEU A 45 -1.62 4.24 22.19
C LEU A 45 -0.94 3.69 20.94
N VAL A 46 -0.15 2.64 21.12
CA VAL A 46 0.60 2.00 20.04
C VAL A 46 -0.12 0.78 19.47
N TYR A 47 0.23 0.40 18.24
CA TYR A 47 -0.21 -0.84 17.60
C TYR A 47 -0.01 -2.05 18.54
N ALA A 48 -1.00 -2.95 18.57
CA ALA A 48 -1.05 -4.15 19.41
C ALA A 48 -1.11 -3.93 20.94
N THR A 49 -1.43 -2.73 21.41
CA THR A 49 -1.72 -2.49 22.84
C THR A 49 -2.94 -3.33 23.29
N PRO A 50 -2.80 -4.25 24.26
CA PRO A 50 -3.93 -5.07 24.73
C PRO A 50 -5.02 -4.24 25.42
N GLY A 51 -6.28 -4.62 25.24
CA GLY A 51 -7.41 -4.01 25.95
C GLY A 51 -7.85 -2.63 25.43
N LEU A 52 -7.36 -2.20 24.28
CA LEU A 52 -7.74 -0.92 23.70
C LEU A 52 -9.16 -0.96 23.10
N ASP A 53 -10.04 -0.08 23.56
CA ASP A 53 -11.36 0.11 22.98
C ASP A 53 -11.27 0.99 21.73
N MET A 54 -11.16 0.34 20.58
CA MET A 54 -11.05 1.00 19.27
C MET A 54 -12.27 1.88 18.92
N THR A 55 -13.42 1.72 19.59
CA THR A 55 -14.59 2.58 19.36
C THR A 55 -14.37 4.01 19.87
N LYS A 56 -13.41 4.19 20.80
CA LYS A 56 -13.03 5.49 21.36
C LYS A 56 -11.92 6.17 20.57
N ALA A 57 -11.36 5.53 19.54
CA ALA A 57 -10.29 6.10 18.73
C ALA A 57 -10.65 7.51 18.23
N THR A 58 -9.72 8.44 18.38
CA THR A 58 -9.87 9.84 17.96
C THR A 58 -9.28 10.09 16.57
N MET A 59 -8.52 9.12 16.06
CA MET A 59 -7.94 9.08 14.71
C MET A 59 -7.86 7.64 14.21
N GLY A 60 -7.69 7.47 12.91
CA GLY A 60 -7.54 6.15 12.31
C GLY A 60 -7.36 6.16 10.79
N MET A 61 -7.46 4.96 10.22
CA MET A 61 -7.26 4.71 8.80
C MET A 61 -8.40 3.84 8.25
N LYS A 62 -8.87 4.15 7.04
CA LYS A 62 -9.76 3.29 6.26
C LYS A 62 -9.04 2.84 5.00
N VAL A 63 -9.00 1.52 4.77
CA VAL A 63 -8.34 0.90 3.62
C VAL A 63 -9.37 0.17 2.75
N SER A 64 -9.32 0.36 1.43
CA SER A 64 -10.22 -0.32 0.49
C SER A 64 -9.57 -0.55 -0.89
N PRO A 65 -9.58 -1.79 -1.42
CA PRO A 65 -10.03 -3.02 -0.75
C PRO A 65 -9.06 -3.44 0.37
N GLY A 66 -9.55 -4.21 1.35
CA GLY A 66 -8.72 -4.70 2.46
C GLY A 66 -7.74 -5.83 2.07
N ALA A 67 -7.89 -6.39 0.87
CA ALA A 67 -6.97 -7.37 0.30
C ALA A 67 -6.95 -7.22 -1.22
N VAL A 68 -5.79 -7.50 -1.81
CA VAL A 68 -5.57 -7.46 -3.26
C VAL A 68 -4.84 -8.73 -3.71
N LYS A 69 -4.89 -9.03 -5.00
CA LYS A 69 -4.12 -10.14 -5.57
C LYS A 69 -2.64 -9.81 -5.53
N ALA A 70 -1.81 -10.84 -5.38
CA ALA A 70 -0.35 -10.70 -5.50
C ALA A 70 0.04 -10.07 -6.85
N GLY A 71 0.98 -9.13 -6.80
CA GLY A 71 1.42 -8.33 -7.94
C GLY A 71 1.72 -6.90 -7.49
N ARG A 72 1.90 -6.00 -8.46
CA ARG A 72 2.09 -4.57 -8.19
C ARG A 72 0.85 -3.98 -7.54
N VAL A 73 1.03 -3.23 -6.47
CA VAL A 73 -0.04 -2.54 -5.72
C VAL A 73 0.29 -1.06 -5.65
N THR A 74 -0.63 -0.21 -6.06
CA THR A 74 -0.55 1.24 -5.83
C THR A 74 -1.41 1.58 -4.62
N PHE A 75 -0.82 2.20 -3.60
CA PHE A 75 -1.54 2.80 -2.49
C PHE A 75 -1.79 4.27 -2.80
N LYS A 76 -3.06 4.69 -2.86
CA LYS A 76 -3.45 6.10 -2.94
C LYS A 76 -3.97 6.55 -1.60
N VAL A 77 -3.24 7.46 -0.97
CA VAL A 77 -3.47 7.92 0.38
C VAL A 77 -4.03 9.32 0.33
N LYS A 78 -5.09 9.57 1.09
CA LYS A 78 -5.65 10.89 1.32
C LYS A 78 -5.70 11.18 2.80
N ASN A 79 -5.21 12.36 3.17
CA ASN A 79 -5.49 12.93 4.46
C ASN A 79 -6.87 13.60 4.41
N ASP A 80 -7.87 13.01 5.07
CA ASP A 80 -9.23 13.55 5.21
C ASP A 80 -9.40 14.46 6.44
N SER A 81 -8.33 14.67 7.21
CA SER A 81 -8.28 15.67 8.27
C SER A 81 -8.44 17.09 7.74
N LYS A 82 -8.88 17.97 8.64
CA LYS A 82 -8.96 19.41 8.43
C LYS A 82 -7.79 20.17 9.03
N ASP A 83 -7.06 19.58 9.96
CA ASP A 83 -6.10 20.29 10.80
C ASP A 83 -4.87 19.46 11.22
N THR A 84 -4.93 18.13 11.07
CA THR A 84 -3.86 17.22 11.51
C THR A 84 -3.07 16.73 10.31
N VAL A 85 -1.75 16.80 10.41
CA VAL A 85 -0.82 16.16 9.47
C VAL A 85 -0.79 14.67 9.78
N HIS A 86 -1.00 13.83 8.77
CA HIS A 86 -0.94 12.38 8.93
C HIS A 86 0.11 11.76 8.01
N GLU A 87 0.64 10.63 8.44
CA GLU A 87 1.57 9.81 7.67
C GLU A 87 1.01 8.40 7.48
N MET A 88 1.33 7.77 6.35
CA MET A 88 1.08 6.35 6.14
C MET A 88 2.40 5.62 5.92
N ILE A 89 2.62 4.56 6.71
CA ILE A 89 3.73 3.62 6.56
C ILE A 89 3.15 2.25 6.17
N ALA A 90 3.69 1.62 5.14
CA ALA A 90 3.42 0.24 4.81
C ALA A 90 4.58 -0.66 5.23
N MET A 91 4.26 -1.80 5.84
CA MET A 91 5.26 -2.74 6.35
C MET A 91 4.78 -4.18 6.20
N PHE A 92 5.72 -5.13 6.23
CA PHE A 92 5.37 -6.53 6.36
C PHE A 92 5.11 -6.86 7.82
N LEU A 93 3.91 -7.33 8.12
CA LEU A 93 3.51 -7.73 9.46
C LEU A 93 3.88 -9.20 9.69
N ALA A 94 5.11 -9.46 10.14
CA ALA A 94 5.58 -10.83 10.40
C ALA A 94 4.99 -11.43 11.68
N ASP A 95 4.89 -10.63 12.75
CA ASP A 95 4.23 -11.01 14.00
C ASP A 95 3.28 -9.88 14.44
N PRO A 96 1.95 -10.08 14.39
CA PRO A 96 0.98 -9.06 14.78
C PRO A 96 0.97 -8.73 16.28
N LYS A 97 1.64 -9.54 17.11
CA LYS A 97 1.75 -9.31 18.56
C LYS A 97 2.97 -8.48 18.95
N LYS A 98 3.92 -8.31 18.03
CA LYS A 98 5.12 -7.52 18.26
C LYS A 98 4.78 -6.03 18.11
N SER A 99 5.04 -5.26 19.15
CA SER A 99 4.95 -3.80 19.09
C SER A 99 5.90 -3.23 18.05
N LEU A 100 5.49 -2.14 17.41
CA LEU A 100 6.36 -1.40 16.49
C LEU A 100 7.46 -0.67 17.26
N PRO A 101 8.67 -0.54 16.70
CA PRO A 101 9.71 0.28 17.32
C PRO A 101 9.27 1.75 17.27
N TYR A 102 9.30 2.41 18.42
CA TYR A 102 8.83 3.78 18.58
C TYR A 102 9.95 4.65 19.15
N ILE A 103 10.01 5.90 18.70
CA ILE A 103 10.92 6.91 19.19
C ILE A 103 10.13 7.79 20.15
N ASP A 104 10.19 7.47 21.45
CA ASP A 104 9.38 8.15 22.48
C ASP A 104 9.60 9.68 22.48
N ALA A 105 10.83 10.13 22.23
CA ALA A 105 11.17 11.55 22.19
C ALA A 105 10.52 12.30 21.02
N GLU A 106 10.13 11.58 19.96
CA GLU A 106 9.60 12.15 18.72
C GLU A 106 8.12 11.80 18.50
N ASN A 107 7.54 10.97 19.38
CA ASN A 107 6.18 10.46 19.25
C ASN A 107 5.89 9.83 17.85
N ARG A 108 6.87 9.11 17.28
CA ARG A 108 6.74 8.47 15.96
C ARG A 108 7.29 7.05 15.92
N VAL A 109 6.84 6.28 14.95
CA VAL A 109 7.44 4.98 14.62
C VAL A 109 8.85 5.21 14.07
N ASP A 110 9.81 4.39 14.51
CA ASP A 110 11.13 4.30 13.90
C ASP A 110 11.02 3.47 12.62
N GLU A 111 10.78 4.14 11.49
CA GLU A 111 10.54 3.50 10.18
C GLU A 111 11.68 2.58 9.73
N GLU A 112 12.92 3.01 9.96
CA GLU A 112 14.12 2.26 9.60
C GLU A 112 14.16 0.94 10.37
N LYS A 113 13.95 0.97 11.69
CA LYS A 113 13.90 -0.24 12.51
C LYS A 113 12.63 -1.06 12.28
N ALA A 114 11.53 -0.42 11.88
CA ALA A 114 10.28 -1.11 11.55
C ALA A 114 10.38 -1.87 10.22
N GLY A 115 11.34 -1.48 9.36
CA GLY A 115 11.56 -2.11 8.06
C GLY A 115 10.44 -1.78 7.09
N ASP A 116 10.11 -0.49 6.97
CA ASP A 116 9.11 0.02 6.05
C ASP A 116 9.32 -0.49 4.61
N LYS A 117 8.24 -0.46 3.83
CA LYS A 117 8.16 -0.97 2.46
C LYS A 117 7.63 0.08 1.49
N GLY A 118 7.33 1.27 2.01
CA GLY A 118 6.72 2.39 1.32
C GLY A 118 6.07 3.32 2.33
N VAL A 119 6.26 4.62 2.11
CA VAL A 119 5.80 5.69 2.99
C VAL A 119 5.14 6.77 2.15
N VAL A 120 4.08 7.38 2.69
CA VAL A 120 3.61 8.70 2.26
C VAL A 120 3.76 9.64 3.45
N SER A 121 4.87 10.36 3.46
CA SER A 121 5.29 11.21 4.58
C SER A 121 4.45 12.47 4.67
N GLU A 122 4.13 12.86 5.91
CA GLU A 122 3.66 14.21 6.27
C GLU A 122 2.63 14.82 5.31
N LEU A 123 1.51 14.15 5.12
CA LEU A 123 0.41 14.71 4.32
C LEU A 123 -0.28 15.81 5.11
N ASP A 124 -0.17 17.05 4.64
CA ASP A 124 -0.99 18.16 5.10
C ASP A 124 -2.50 17.85 4.99
N PRO A 125 -3.36 18.53 5.77
CA PRO A 125 -4.81 18.41 5.66
C PRO A 125 -5.33 18.50 4.23
N SER A 126 -6.26 17.60 3.89
CA SER A 126 -6.85 17.48 2.54
C SER A 126 -5.88 17.10 1.40
N LYS A 127 -4.59 16.86 1.66
CA LYS A 127 -3.63 16.43 0.63
C LYS A 127 -3.68 14.94 0.37
N SER A 128 -3.03 14.53 -0.70
CA SER A 128 -2.95 13.14 -1.13
C SER A 128 -1.57 12.81 -1.64
N GLY A 129 -1.19 11.54 -1.51
CA GLY A 129 0.04 10.99 -2.04
C GLY A 129 -0.15 9.53 -2.47
N SER A 130 0.89 8.94 -3.03
CA SER A 130 0.86 7.54 -3.45
C SER A 130 2.24 6.94 -3.60
N PHE A 131 2.33 5.63 -3.42
CA PHE A 131 3.51 4.84 -3.79
C PHE A 131 3.08 3.48 -4.37
N ASP A 132 3.99 2.86 -5.12
CA ASP A 132 3.83 1.52 -5.68
C ASP A 132 4.66 0.50 -4.88
N ARG A 133 4.11 -0.70 -4.68
CA ARG A 133 4.75 -1.85 -4.01
C ARG A 133 4.65 -3.13 -4.82
#